data_AF-A0A0G9LEJ9-F1
#
_entry.id   AF-A0A0G9LEJ9-F1
#
_cell.length_a   1.000
_cell.length_b   1.000
_cell.length_c   1.000
_cell.angle_alpha   90.00
_cell.angle_beta   90.00
_cell.angle_gamma   90.00
#
_symmetry.space_group_name_H-M   'P 1'
#
loop_
_entity.id
_entity.type
_entity.pdbx_description
1 polymer ?
#
loop_
_entity_poly.entity_id
_entity_poly.type
_entity_poly.pdbx_seq_one_letter_code
_entity_poly.pdbx_strand_id
1 'polypeptide(L)'
;MKNRDKKAYEKALHLYNNGYIDKALEVCEIGISRDLEDSNLLNLKGLLLYLKGNLEEAIPIWKINEHHNNNDIAKSYLKDVQKDFYRKDLYEKAEELINDLNIDEALKNLSICKESDFNSINVNNALATCYLRKAEYSLSMEYVEKVISIDKFNYKAKNIKKEINEILNINNKSLLKTLIIASIAVVFLTSGILLNNKFKKVQINKEELANNISKPVENESTNNEQNEENKDNEENKKSSTLEVNSLTDEEIRENYIKATGLFQEEKYEEAKYLLEATIIHSMNNHLHDDVMFLLASTSEKVGKNEEAIKYFKDYISNYENGNYIEETYYRISLLYKSLDKEKSKLYAGELVSKYPNSLYNNNLIKDILSD
;
A
#
# COMPACT_ATOMS: atom_id res chain seq x y z
N MET A 1 20.86 31.45 -5.02
CA MET A 1 20.13 30.25 -5.44
C MET A 1 21.13 29.11 -5.61
N LYS A 2 21.49 28.69 -6.84
CA LYS A 2 22.40 27.59 -7.28
C LYS A 2 22.65 26.35 -6.38
N ASN A 3 22.99 26.52 -5.11
CA ASN A 3 23.29 25.44 -4.17
C ASN A 3 22.06 24.86 -3.46
N ARG A 4 20.89 25.52 -3.53
CA ARG A 4 19.61 24.96 -3.04
C ARG A 4 18.90 24.13 -4.10
N ASP A 5 19.08 24.49 -5.35
CA ASP A 5 18.28 23.99 -6.48
C ASP A 5 18.85 22.63 -6.92
N LYS A 6 20.18 22.50 -6.93
CA LYS A 6 20.91 21.22 -6.93
C LYS A 6 20.42 20.23 -5.86
N LYS A 7 20.11 20.69 -4.64
CA LYS A 7 19.57 19.85 -3.55
C LYS A 7 18.14 19.38 -3.84
N ALA A 8 17.33 20.14 -4.58
CA ALA A 8 16.00 19.72 -5.00
C ALA A 8 16.09 18.57 -6.02
N TYR A 9 16.94 18.70 -7.05
CA TYR A 9 17.16 17.63 -8.02
C TYR A 9 17.72 16.37 -7.39
N GLU A 10 18.73 16.49 -6.52
CA GLU A 10 19.30 15.36 -5.78
C GLU A 10 18.26 14.65 -4.88
N LYS A 11 17.37 15.41 -4.22
CA LYS A 11 16.27 14.83 -3.43
C LYS A 11 15.24 14.12 -4.31
N ALA A 12 14.79 14.73 -5.41
CA ALA A 12 13.81 14.14 -6.33
C ALA A 12 14.34 12.85 -6.97
N LEU A 13 15.59 12.85 -7.44
CA LEU A 13 16.24 11.68 -8.00
C LEU A 13 16.42 10.56 -6.96
N HIS A 14 16.78 10.91 -5.71
CA HIS A 14 16.86 9.94 -4.62
C HIS A 14 15.49 9.30 -4.30
N LEU A 15 14.42 10.09 -4.27
CA LEU A 15 13.06 9.60 -4.06
C LEU A 15 12.62 8.64 -5.18
N TYR A 16 12.83 9.03 -6.44
CA TYR A 16 12.56 8.18 -7.60
C TYR A 16 13.32 6.86 -7.54
N ASN A 17 14.64 6.89 -7.30
CA ASN A 17 15.49 5.70 -7.21
C ASN A 17 15.12 4.75 -6.05
N ASN A 18 14.27 5.17 -5.12
CA ASN A 18 13.76 4.36 -4.00
C ASN A 18 12.26 4.00 -4.16
N GLY A 19 11.67 4.23 -5.33
CA GLY A 19 10.28 3.91 -5.68
C GLY A 19 9.23 4.92 -5.21
N TYR A 20 9.61 6.13 -4.81
CA TYR A 20 8.71 7.18 -4.32
C TYR A 20 8.33 8.19 -5.43
N ILE A 21 7.82 7.71 -6.58
CA ILE A 21 7.60 8.54 -7.77
C ILE A 21 6.76 9.80 -7.53
N ASP A 22 5.67 9.70 -6.76
CA ASP A 22 4.77 10.85 -6.52
C ASP A 22 5.44 11.94 -5.67
N LYS A 23 6.32 11.56 -4.73
CA LYS A 23 7.13 12.52 -3.95
C LYS A 23 8.29 13.08 -4.76
N ALA A 24 8.83 12.32 -5.72
CA ALA A 24 9.80 12.85 -6.66
C ALA A 24 9.17 13.92 -7.59
N LEU A 25 7.93 13.70 -8.03
CA LEU A 25 7.12 14.70 -8.74
C LEU A 25 6.85 15.95 -7.88
N GLU A 26 6.40 15.78 -6.63
CA GLU A 26 6.17 16.89 -5.69
C GLU A 26 7.44 17.74 -5.47
N VAL A 27 8.58 17.11 -5.23
CA VAL A 27 9.87 17.81 -5.05
C VAL A 27 10.33 18.48 -6.34
N CYS A 28 10.02 17.92 -7.52
CA CYS A 28 10.22 18.58 -8.80
C CYS A 28 9.38 19.86 -8.92
N GLU A 29 8.08 19.84 -8.60
CA GLU A 29 7.22 21.04 -8.63
C GLU A 29 7.71 22.12 -7.67
N ILE A 30 8.02 21.74 -6.43
CA ILE A 30 8.54 22.64 -5.39
C ILE A 30 9.93 23.20 -5.73
N GLY A 31 10.67 22.55 -6.63
CA GLY A 31 11.91 23.07 -7.21
C GLY A 31 11.66 24.02 -8.39
N ILE A 32 10.86 23.60 -9.38
CA ILE A 32 10.53 24.37 -10.59
C ILE A 32 9.81 25.67 -10.23
N SER A 33 8.96 25.68 -9.20
CA SER A 33 8.31 26.90 -8.69
C SER A 33 9.28 27.93 -8.09
N ARG A 34 10.57 27.62 -7.98
CA ARG A 34 11.65 28.51 -7.48
C ARG A 34 12.66 28.88 -8.57
N ASP A 35 12.89 27.97 -9.51
CA ASP A 35 13.67 28.19 -10.73
C ASP A 35 12.98 27.49 -11.91
N LEU A 36 12.22 28.27 -12.68
CA LEU A 36 11.42 27.78 -13.81
C LEU A 36 12.29 27.24 -14.96
N GLU A 37 13.60 27.51 -14.94
CA GLU A 37 14.54 27.13 -15.99
C GLU A 37 15.50 26.02 -15.53
N ASP A 38 15.31 25.36 -14.36
CA ASP A 38 16.14 24.20 -13.96
C ASP A 38 15.92 23.01 -14.91
N SER A 39 16.84 22.90 -15.86
CA SER A 39 16.81 21.90 -16.93
C SER A 39 16.86 20.44 -16.44
N ASN A 40 17.36 20.19 -15.23
CA ASN A 40 17.42 18.85 -14.65
C ASN A 40 16.07 18.49 -13.99
N LEU A 41 15.48 19.43 -13.25
CA LEU A 41 14.16 19.25 -12.65
C LEU A 41 13.06 19.12 -13.70
N LEU A 42 13.11 19.93 -14.77
CA LEU A 42 12.19 19.82 -15.91
C LEU A 42 12.31 18.45 -16.59
N ASN A 43 13.52 17.99 -16.90
CA ASN A 43 13.72 16.66 -17.52
C ASN A 43 13.26 15.52 -16.62
N LEU A 44 13.56 15.58 -15.32
CA LEU A 44 13.10 14.57 -14.36
C LEU A 44 11.56 14.57 -14.26
N LYS A 45 10.92 15.73 -14.05
CA LYS A 45 9.45 15.83 -13.99
C LYS A 45 8.79 15.24 -15.25
N GLY A 46 9.28 15.60 -16.44
CA GLY A 46 8.76 15.08 -17.71
C GLY A 46 8.90 13.55 -17.82
N LEU A 47 10.04 12.99 -17.40
CA LEU A 47 10.24 11.54 -17.35
C LEU A 47 9.27 10.86 -16.35
N LEU A 48 9.09 11.40 -15.14
CA LEU A 48 8.19 10.80 -14.15
C LEU A 48 6.72 10.80 -14.61
N LEU A 49 6.27 11.88 -15.27
CA LEU A 49 4.95 11.95 -15.90
C LEU A 49 4.81 10.93 -17.04
N TYR A 50 5.85 10.79 -17.87
CA TYR A 50 5.89 9.84 -18.99
C TYR A 50 5.80 8.37 -18.54
N LEU A 51 6.50 8.00 -17.46
CA LEU A 51 6.43 6.66 -16.84
C LEU A 51 5.03 6.35 -16.27
N LYS A 52 4.32 7.38 -15.76
CA LYS A 52 2.93 7.28 -15.29
C LYS A 52 1.88 7.26 -16.43
N GLY A 53 2.26 7.64 -17.65
CA GLY A 53 1.37 7.67 -18.83
C GLY A 53 0.88 9.07 -19.25
N ASN A 54 1.24 10.12 -18.53
CA ASN A 54 0.67 11.46 -18.66
C ASN A 54 1.40 12.29 -19.73
N LEU A 55 1.24 11.94 -21.02
CA LEU A 55 1.84 12.68 -22.16
C LEU A 55 1.41 14.15 -22.16
N GLU A 56 0.15 14.40 -21.85
CA GLU A 56 -0.49 15.71 -21.85
C GLU A 56 0.21 16.70 -20.90
N GLU A 57 0.80 16.20 -19.81
CA GLU A 57 1.60 16.98 -18.85
C GLU A 57 3.11 16.93 -19.15
N ALA A 58 3.63 15.80 -19.62
CA ALA A 58 5.07 15.65 -19.92
C ALA A 58 5.51 16.54 -21.11
N ILE A 59 4.68 16.65 -22.15
CA ILE A 59 4.98 17.40 -23.38
C ILE A 59 5.19 18.90 -23.12
N PRO A 60 4.32 19.63 -22.38
CA PRO A 60 4.58 21.01 -21.98
C PRO A 60 5.92 21.20 -21.24
N ILE A 61 6.25 20.30 -20.31
CA ILE A 61 7.48 20.39 -19.50
C ILE A 61 8.74 20.25 -20.39
N TRP A 62 8.73 19.30 -21.33
CA TRP A 62 9.82 19.20 -22.30
C TRP A 62 9.87 20.38 -23.27
N LYS A 63 8.74 20.93 -23.72
CA LYS A 63 8.72 22.12 -24.60
C LYS A 63 9.31 23.36 -23.92
N ILE A 64 9.05 23.54 -22.62
CA ILE A 64 9.71 24.60 -21.82
C ILE A 64 11.23 24.39 -21.82
N ASN A 65 11.68 23.15 -21.56
CA ASN A 65 13.11 22.84 -21.47
C ASN A 65 13.84 22.88 -22.84
N GLU A 66 13.16 22.52 -23.93
CA GLU A 66 13.63 22.71 -25.30
C GLU A 66 13.79 24.19 -25.61
N HIS A 67 12.76 25.00 -25.34
CA HIS A 67 12.72 26.41 -25.76
C HIS A 67 13.68 27.30 -24.96
N HIS A 68 13.68 27.17 -23.62
CA HIS A 68 14.49 28.03 -22.73
C HIS A 68 15.95 27.55 -22.63
N ASN A 69 16.16 26.23 -22.46
CA ASN A 69 17.49 25.67 -22.19
C ASN A 69 18.14 25.02 -23.43
N ASN A 70 17.50 25.05 -24.60
CA ASN A 70 17.98 24.35 -25.81
C ASN A 70 18.24 22.84 -25.56
N ASN A 71 17.50 22.21 -24.63
CA ASN A 71 17.89 20.93 -24.05
C ASN A 71 17.70 19.74 -25.01
N ASP A 72 18.77 19.00 -25.32
CA ASP A 72 18.74 17.90 -26.30
C ASP A 72 17.99 16.64 -25.84
N ILE A 73 17.90 16.40 -24.52
CA ILE A 73 17.11 15.28 -23.98
C ILE A 73 15.62 15.55 -24.20
N ALA A 74 15.17 16.78 -23.92
CA ALA A 74 13.80 17.22 -24.18
C ALA A 74 13.43 17.13 -25.66
N LYS A 75 14.31 17.56 -26.57
CA LYS A 75 14.15 17.37 -28.03
C LYS A 75 13.98 15.90 -28.42
N SER A 76 14.73 15.00 -27.79
CA SER A 76 14.64 13.56 -28.08
C SER A 76 13.28 12.99 -27.69
N TYR A 77 12.75 13.32 -26.50
CA TYR A 77 11.41 12.90 -26.10
C TYR A 77 10.31 13.49 -27.02
N LEU A 78 10.40 14.79 -27.35
CA LEU A 78 9.44 15.47 -28.22
C LEU A 78 9.44 14.94 -29.67
N LYS A 79 10.55 14.34 -30.13
CA LYS A 79 10.66 13.74 -31.45
C LYS A 79 9.93 12.40 -31.57
N ASP A 80 10.01 11.55 -30.55
CA ASP A 80 9.46 10.20 -30.59
C ASP A 80 8.00 10.11 -30.07
N VAL A 81 7.51 11.17 -29.42
CA VAL A 81 6.15 11.29 -28.81
C VAL A 81 4.98 10.80 -29.69
N GLN A 82 5.05 10.96 -31.01
CA GLN A 82 3.99 10.54 -31.93
C GLN A 82 3.79 9.02 -31.94
N LYS A 83 4.85 8.25 -31.64
CA LYS A 83 4.78 6.79 -31.45
C LYS A 83 4.15 6.44 -30.11
N ASP A 84 4.38 7.25 -29.08
CA ASP A 84 3.88 7.00 -27.74
C ASP A 84 2.39 7.35 -27.61
N PHE A 85 1.88 8.33 -28.38
CA PHE A 85 0.43 8.47 -28.59
C PHE A 85 -0.19 7.19 -29.18
N TYR A 86 0.41 6.61 -30.22
CA TYR A 86 -0.05 5.32 -30.77
C TYR A 86 0.05 4.16 -29.75
N ARG A 87 1.05 4.18 -28.86
CA ARG A 87 1.13 3.23 -27.73
C ARG A 87 0.07 3.47 -26.65
N LYS A 88 -0.45 4.70 -26.53
CA LYS A 88 -1.61 5.02 -25.67
C LYS A 88 -2.86 4.37 -26.25
N ASP A 89 -3.15 4.57 -27.53
CA ASP A 89 -4.27 3.93 -28.24
C ASP A 89 -4.23 2.39 -28.12
N LEU A 90 -3.04 1.79 -28.26
CA LEU A 90 -2.83 0.35 -28.08
C LEU A 90 -3.01 -0.11 -26.62
N TYR A 91 -2.62 0.72 -25.64
CA TYR A 91 -2.81 0.42 -24.22
C TYR A 91 -4.28 0.46 -23.82
N GLU A 92 -5.01 1.50 -24.23
CA GLU A 92 -6.46 1.64 -23.99
C GLU A 92 -7.22 0.43 -24.55
N LYS A 93 -6.93 0.07 -25.81
CA LYS A 93 -7.45 -1.16 -26.44
C LYS A 93 -7.01 -2.45 -25.72
N ALA A 94 -5.85 -2.47 -25.09
CA ALA A 94 -5.42 -3.63 -24.31
C ALA A 94 -6.21 -3.78 -23.00
N GLU A 95 -6.62 -2.69 -22.36
CA GLU A 95 -7.50 -2.76 -21.18
C GLU A 95 -8.92 -3.20 -21.55
N GLU A 96 -9.48 -2.77 -22.68
CA GLU A 96 -10.72 -3.32 -23.24
C GLU A 96 -10.62 -4.85 -23.42
N LEU A 97 -9.57 -5.32 -24.10
CA LEU A 97 -9.34 -6.75 -24.35
C LEU A 97 -9.06 -7.54 -23.05
N ILE A 98 -8.48 -6.93 -22.02
CA ILE A 98 -8.37 -7.54 -20.69
C ILE A 98 -9.76 -7.69 -20.05
N ASN A 99 -10.60 -6.66 -20.11
CA ASN A 99 -11.94 -6.71 -19.53
C ASN A 99 -12.81 -7.78 -20.23
N ASP A 100 -12.71 -7.90 -21.55
CA ASP A 100 -13.38 -8.94 -22.36
C ASP A 100 -12.75 -10.35 -22.25
N LEU A 101 -11.75 -10.54 -21.39
CA LEU A 101 -10.99 -11.80 -21.21
C LEU A 101 -10.22 -12.28 -22.47
N ASN A 102 -10.02 -11.42 -23.47
CA ASN A 102 -9.25 -11.65 -24.70
C ASN A 102 -7.74 -11.50 -24.47
N ILE A 103 -7.21 -12.22 -23.47
CA ILE A 103 -5.87 -12.01 -22.90
C ILE A 103 -4.73 -12.12 -23.93
N ASP A 104 -4.79 -13.08 -24.86
CA ASP A 104 -3.73 -13.26 -25.86
C ASP A 104 -3.71 -12.16 -26.94
N GLU A 105 -4.81 -11.41 -27.13
CA GLU A 105 -4.83 -10.23 -28.01
C GLU A 105 -4.35 -8.99 -27.26
N ALA A 106 -4.74 -8.82 -25.98
CA ALA A 106 -4.21 -7.78 -25.11
C ALA A 106 -2.67 -7.86 -24.99
N LEU A 107 -2.13 -9.08 -24.83
CA LEU A 107 -0.68 -9.33 -24.80
C LEU A 107 0.03 -8.89 -26.08
N LYS A 108 -0.60 -8.94 -27.27
CA LYS A 108 -0.02 -8.42 -28.51
C LYS A 108 0.11 -6.91 -28.49
N ASN A 109 -0.97 -6.19 -28.14
CA ASN A 109 -0.92 -4.73 -28.00
C ASN A 109 0.15 -4.31 -26.98
N LEU A 110 0.13 -4.89 -25.78
CA LEU A 110 1.10 -4.61 -24.71
C LEU A 110 2.54 -4.96 -25.11
N SER A 111 2.74 -5.91 -26.03
CA SER A 111 4.06 -6.25 -26.56
C SER A 111 4.68 -5.15 -27.45
N ILE A 112 3.86 -4.23 -27.98
CA ILE A 112 4.28 -3.02 -28.72
C ILE A 112 4.40 -1.83 -27.77
N CYS A 113 3.52 -1.73 -26.75
CA CYS A 113 3.63 -0.69 -25.71
C CYS A 113 4.98 -0.76 -24.99
N LYS A 114 5.44 -1.96 -24.61
CA LYS A 114 6.72 -2.19 -23.91
C LYS A 114 8.00 -1.94 -24.75
N GLU A 115 7.88 -1.51 -26.01
CA GLU A 115 9.03 -1.05 -26.81
C GLU A 115 9.51 0.36 -26.40
N SER A 116 8.84 0.96 -25.41
CA SER A 116 9.11 2.28 -24.85
C SER A 116 8.92 2.22 -23.34
N ASP A 117 9.59 3.12 -22.62
CA ASP A 117 9.33 3.35 -21.19
C ASP A 117 8.04 4.16 -20.96
N PHE A 118 7.40 4.65 -22.04
CA PHE A 118 6.10 5.32 -21.96
C PHE A 118 5.06 4.44 -21.25
N ASN A 119 4.35 5.04 -20.29
CA ASN A 119 3.25 4.41 -19.55
C ASN A 119 3.66 3.11 -18.84
N SER A 120 4.97 2.92 -18.57
CA SER A 120 5.53 1.66 -18.11
C SER A 120 4.90 1.14 -16.82
N ILE A 121 4.49 2.01 -15.89
CA ILE A 121 3.76 1.61 -14.67
C ILE A 121 2.46 0.86 -15.01
N ASN A 122 1.67 1.39 -15.95
CA ASN A 122 0.37 0.82 -16.28
C ASN A 122 0.51 -0.36 -17.26
N VAL A 123 1.43 -0.27 -18.23
CA VAL A 123 1.77 -1.37 -19.15
C VAL A 123 2.27 -2.60 -18.39
N ASN A 124 3.19 -2.44 -17.43
CA ASN A 124 3.66 -3.58 -16.62
C ASN A 124 2.54 -4.12 -15.69
N ASN A 125 1.67 -3.26 -15.13
CA ASN A 125 0.47 -3.71 -14.40
C ASN A 125 -0.51 -4.53 -15.26
N ALA A 126 -0.74 -4.11 -16.51
CA ALA A 126 -1.59 -4.83 -17.46
C ALA A 126 -0.97 -6.17 -17.88
N LEU A 127 0.34 -6.21 -18.14
CA LEU A 127 1.10 -7.45 -18.38
C LEU A 127 1.02 -8.40 -17.18
N ALA A 128 1.25 -7.91 -15.96
CA ALA A 128 1.10 -8.69 -14.73
C ALA A 128 -0.31 -9.29 -14.59
N THR A 129 -1.35 -8.50 -14.88
CA THR A 129 -2.77 -8.94 -14.88
C THR A 129 -3.02 -10.04 -15.92
N CYS A 130 -2.45 -9.92 -17.12
CA CYS A 130 -2.56 -10.95 -18.17
C CYS A 130 -1.91 -12.27 -17.73
N TYR A 131 -0.66 -12.23 -17.24
CA TYR A 131 0.06 -13.45 -16.84
C TYR A 131 -0.52 -14.09 -15.58
N LEU A 132 -1.08 -13.31 -14.65
CA LEU A 132 -1.86 -13.83 -13.52
C LEU A 132 -3.04 -14.67 -14.01
N ARG A 133 -3.82 -14.14 -14.94
CA ARG A 133 -5.00 -14.83 -15.52
C ARG A 133 -4.64 -16.06 -16.35
N LYS A 134 -3.41 -16.16 -16.84
CA LYS A 134 -2.85 -17.37 -17.50
C LYS A 134 -2.19 -18.36 -16.52
N ALA A 135 -2.23 -18.08 -15.21
CA ALA A 135 -1.52 -18.82 -14.15
C ALA A 135 0.02 -18.84 -14.33
N GLU A 136 0.58 -17.93 -15.12
CA GLU A 136 2.02 -17.75 -15.35
C GLU A 136 2.64 -16.92 -14.22
N TYR A 137 2.45 -17.36 -12.97
CA TYR A 137 2.68 -16.56 -11.75
C TYR A 137 4.10 -15.98 -11.63
N SER A 138 5.13 -16.71 -12.09
CA SER A 138 6.51 -16.22 -12.05
C SER A 138 6.72 -15.02 -12.97
N LEU A 139 6.11 -15.02 -14.15
CA LEU A 139 6.21 -13.93 -15.12
C LEU A 139 5.31 -12.76 -14.70
N SER A 140 4.14 -13.04 -14.12
CA SER A 140 3.31 -12.03 -13.46
C SER A 140 4.07 -11.29 -12.34
N MET A 141 4.80 -12.02 -11.48
CA MET A 141 5.62 -11.42 -10.42
C MET A 141 6.77 -10.57 -10.98
N GLU A 142 7.43 -10.99 -12.06
CA GLU A 142 8.48 -10.19 -12.73
C GLU A 142 7.93 -8.81 -13.16
N TYR A 143 6.71 -8.76 -13.69
CA TYR A 143 6.04 -7.52 -14.08
C TYR A 143 5.58 -6.68 -12.88
N VAL A 144 5.10 -7.31 -11.80
CA VAL A 144 4.80 -6.65 -10.52
C VAL A 144 6.05 -5.99 -9.92
N GLU A 145 7.21 -6.65 -9.99
CA GLU A 145 8.45 -6.12 -9.41
C GLU A 145 9.02 -4.94 -10.20
N LYS A 146 8.79 -4.89 -11.52
CA LYS A 146 9.05 -3.70 -12.36
C LYS A 146 8.16 -2.51 -12.01
N VAL A 147 6.90 -2.75 -11.62
CA VAL A 147 6.04 -1.66 -11.13
C VAL A 147 6.55 -1.18 -9.77
N ILE A 148 6.80 -2.09 -8.82
CA ILE A 148 7.19 -1.78 -7.44
C ILE A 148 8.55 -1.06 -7.35
N SER A 149 9.46 -1.24 -8.32
CA SER A 149 10.73 -0.49 -8.37
C SER A 149 10.58 0.97 -8.78
N ILE A 150 9.53 1.32 -9.53
CA ILE A 150 9.22 2.68 -10.00
C ILE A 150 8.23 3.37 -9.04
N ASP A 151 7.16 2.66 -8.72
CA ASP A 151 6.08 3.05 -7.81
C ASP A 151 5.88 1.94 -6.77
N LYS A 152 6.54 2.08 -5.63
CA LYS A 152 6.45 1.12 -4.52
C LYS A 152 5.09 1.13 -3.82
N PHE A 153 4.25 2.13 -4.09
CA PHE A 153 2.95 2.31 -3.46
C PHE A 153 1.81 1.69 -4.27
N ASN A 154 1.99 1.56 -5.58
CA ASN A 154 1.04 1.05 -6.56
C ASN A 154 0.10 -0.07 -6.06
N TYR A 155 -1.18 0.25 -5.88
CA TYR A 155 -2.16 -0.67 -5.30
C TYR A 155 -2.38 -1.92 -6.19
N LYS A 156 -2.38 -1.76 -7.52
CA LYS A 156 -2.64 -2.83 -8.50
C LYS A 156 -1.54 -3.88 -8.44
N ALA A 157 -0.27 -3.46 -8.46
CA ALA A 157 0.88 -4.35 -8.31
C ALA A 157 0.94 -5.03 -6.93
N LYS A 158 0.63 -4.31 -5.84
CA LYS A 158 0.57 -4.88 -4.49
C LYS A 158 -0.52 -5.96 -4.35
N ASN A 159 -1.70 -5.72 -4.91
CA ASN A 159 -2.81 -6.68 -4.87
C ASN A 159 -2.47 -7.95 -5.65
N ILE A 160 -1.90 -7.83 -6.85
CA ILE A 160 -1.41 -8.98 -7.63
C ILE A 160 -0.30 -9.73 -6.86
N LYS A 161 0.64 -9.01 -6.22
CA LYS A 161 1.68 -9.63 -5.37
C LYS A 161 1.08 -10.46 -4.23
N LYS A 162 0.05 -9.94 -3.58
CA LYS A 162 -0.68 -10.62 -2.49
C LYS A 162 -1.38 -11.89 -3.01
N GLU A 163 -2.14 -11.78 -4.09
CA GLU A 163 -2.89 -12.90 -4.69
C GLU A 163 -1.97 -14.06 -5.08
N ILE A 164 -0.86 -13.77 -5.79
CA ILE A 164 0.14 -14.78 -6.15
C ILE A 164 0.71 -15.46 -4.90
N ASN A 165 1.08 -14.68 -3.88
CA ASN A 165 1.61 -15.22 -2.63
C ASN A 165 0.60 -16.10 -1.89
N GLU A 166 -0.70 -15.77 -1.92
CA GLU A 166 -1.75 -16.60 -1.32
C GLU A 166 -1.93 -17.93 -2.09
N ILE A 167 -1.96 -17.89 -3.42
CA ILE A 167 -2.03 -19.09 -4.29
C ILE A 167 -0.82 -20.01 -4.05
N LEU A 168 0.40 -19.46 -4.06
CA LEU A 168 1.63 -20.23 -3.82
C LEU A 168 1.68 -20.83 -2.39
N ASN A 169 1.19 -20.10 -1.39
CA ASN A 169 1.08 -20.62 -0.02
C ASN A 169 0.02 -21.72 0.11
N ILE A 170 -1.08 -21.66 -0.62
CA ILE A 170 -2.09 -22.74 -0.67
C ILE A 170 -1.46 -23.99 -1.30
N ASN A 171 -0.74 -23.85 -2.41
CA ASN A 171 -0.05 -24.95 -3.07
C ASN A 171 1.02 -25.60 -2.17
N ASN A 172 1.85 -24.80 -1.48
CA ASN A 172 2.82 -25.32 -0.51
C ASN A 172 2.16 -26.05 0.66
N LYS A 173 1.05 -25.53 1.22
CA LYS A 173 0.28 -26.22 2.27
C LYS A 173 -0.40 -27.50 1.77
N SER A 174 -0.81 -27.54 0.51
CA SER A 174 -1.36 -28.74 -0.15
C SER A 174 -0.28 -29.82 -0.31
N LEU A 175 0.89 -29.46 -0.87
CA LEU A 175 2.03 -30.36 -1.02
C LEU A 175 2.52 -30.90 0.33
N LEU A 176 2.56 -30.07 1.37
CA LEU A 176 2.85 -30.50 2.74
C LEU A 176 1.86 -31.57 3.25
N LYS A 177 0.54 -31.39 3.03
CA LYS A 177 -0.45 -32.41 3.37
C LYS A 177 -0.22 -33.72 2.60
N THR A 178 0.05 -33.64 1.30
CA THR A 178 0.34 -34.83 0.47
C THR A 178 1.62 -35.55 0.93
N LEU A 179 2.67 -34.83 1.30
CA LEU A 179 3.91 -35.39 1.85
C LEU A 179 3.72 -36.01 3.23
N ILE A 180 2.88 -35.41 4.08
CA ILE A 180 2.50 -35.98 5.39
C ILE A 180 1.71 -37.29 5.19
N ILE A 181 0.73 -37.32 4.28
CA ILE A 181 -0.03 -38.54 3.96
C ILE A 181 0.88 -39.63 3.37
N ALA A 182 1.78 -39.28 2.46
CA ALA A 182 2.72 -40.22 1.85
C ALA A 182 3.73 -40.80 2.86
N SER A 183 4.29 -39.96 3.74
CA SER A 183 5.21 -40.43 4.79
C SER A 183 4.51 -41.30 5.84
N ILE A 184 3.28 -40.97 6.23
CA ILE A 184 2.43 -41.84 7.08
C ILE A 184 2.19 -43.19 6.39
N ALA A 185 1.86 -43.22 5.08
CA ALA A 185 1.65 -44.46 4.34
C ALA A 185 2.93 -45.33 4.27
N VAL A 186 4.10 -44.74 4.08
CA VAL A 186 5.39 -45.46 4.10
C VAL A 186 5.72 -46.02 5.50
N VAL A 187 5.40 -45.31 6.58
CA VAL A 187 5.54 -45.81 7.95
C VAL A 187 4.60 -47.00 8.22
N PHE A 188 3.36 -46.98 7.72
CA PHE A 188 2.45 -48.13 7.83
C PHE A 188 2.90 -49.33 6.99
N LEU A 189 3.40 -49.11 5.77
CA LEU A 189 3.92 -50.18 4.90
C LEU A 189 5.18 -50.85 5.47
N THR A 190 6.05 -50.11 6.15
CA THR A 190 7.28 -50.65 6.75
C THR A 190 7.05 -51.30 8.11
N SER A 191 6.17 -50.74 8.96
CA SER A 191 5.81 -51.34 10.25
C SER A 191 4.89 -52.58 10.11
N GLY A 192 4.01 -52.60 9.10
CA GLY A 192 3.10 -53.72 8.84
C GLY A 192 3.77 -55.06 8.52
N ILE A 193 5.05 -55.07 8.13
CA ILE A 193 5.84 -56.28 7.85
C ILE A 193 6.40 -56.92 9.14
N LEU A 194 6.54 -56.16 10.24
CA LEU A 194 7.21 -56.61 11.46
C LEU A 194 6.28 -57.13 12.57
N LEU A 195 4.95 -57.02 12.43
CA LEU A 195 3.98 -57.42 13.45
C LEU A 195 2.94 -58.44 12.93
N ASN A 196 3.41 -59.55 12.36
CA ASN A 196 2.55 -60.71 12.11
C ASN A 196 3.10 -62.01 12.75
N ASN A 197 3.00 -62.10 14.08
CA ASN A 197 2.65 -63.37 14.70
C ASN A 197 2.05 -63.18 16.10
N LYS A 198 0.92 -63.86 16.36
CA LYS A 198 0.09 -63.81 17.58
C LYS A 198 -0.54 -62.44 17.93
N PHE A 199 -1.83 -62.31 17.69
CA PHE A 199 -2.81 -62.09 18.76
C PHE A 199 -4.17 -62.69 18.38
N LYS A 200 -5.06 -62.89 19.37
CA LYS A 200 -6.28 -63.71 19.22
C LYS A 200 -7.43 -62.96 18.55
N LYS A 201 -8.20 -63.71 17.75
CA LYS A 201 -9.49 -63.32 17.18
C LYS A 201 -10.52 -63.07 18.29
N VAL A 202 -11.18 -61.90 18.26
CA VAL A 202 -12.42 -61.62 19.00
C VAL A 202 -13.45 -61.15 17.97
N GLN A 203 -14.65 -61.71 18.01
CA GLN A 203 -15.78 -61.32 17.16
C GLN A 203 -16.80 -60.54 18.00
N ILE A 204 -17.30 -59.44 17.44
CA ILE A 204 -18.59 -58.84 17.80
C ILE A 204 -19.33 -58.56 16.48
N ASN A 205 -20.62 -58.89 16.44
CA ASN A 205 -21.43 -58.86 15.22
C ASN A 205 -22.10 -57.49 15.00
N LYS A 206 -22.74 -57.33 13.83
CA LYS A 206 -23.75 -56.29 13.55
C LYS A 206 -25.17 -56.81 13.83
N GLU A 207 -26.16 -55.92 13.76
CA GLU A 207 -27.60 -56.13 14.00
C GLU A 207 -27.92 -56.44 15.50
N GLU A 208 -29.05 -56.08 16.09
CA GLU A 208 -30.32 -55.39 15.69
C GLU A 208 -30.84 -54.60 16.94
N LEU A 209 -31.93 -53.81 17.02
CA LEU A 209 -33.05 -53.36 16.17
C LEU A 209 -33.52 -51.95 16.64
N ALA A 210 -34.58 -51.37 16.05
CA ALA A 210 -35.15 -50.06 16.37
C ALA A 210 -36.18 -50.05 17.52
N ASN A 211 -36.40 -48.86 18.09
CA ASN A 211 -37.60 -48.32 18.77
C ASN A 211 -38.29 -49.08 19.92
N ASN A 212 -38.64 -48.34 20.99
CA ASN A 212 -39.79 -48.64 21.85
C ASN A 212 -40.44 -47.34 22.38
N ILE A 213 -41.73 -47.38 22.76
CA ILE A 213 -42.62 -46.21 22.83
C ILE A 213 -43.40 -46.11 24.16
N SER A 214 -43.34 -44.96 24.83
CA SER A 214 -44.41 -44.41 25.70
C SER A 214 -44.12 -42.93 26.03
N LYS A 215 -44.97 -41.90 25.83
CA LYS A 215 -46.43 -41.65 26.07
C LYS A 215 -46.76 -41.17 27.51
N PRO A 216 -47.83 -40.36 27.75
CA PRO A 216 -47.96 -38.94 27.32
C PRO A 216 -48.65 -38.03 28.40
N VAL A 217 -48.83 -36.73 28.14
CA VAL A 217 -49.89 -35.87 28.76
C VAL A 217 -50.34 -34.82 27.73
N GLU A 218 -51.62 -34.46 27.72
CA GLU A 218 -52.27 -33.45 26.84
C GLU A 218 -52.85 -32.26 27.66
N ASN A 219 -53.60 -31.36 26.99
CA ASN A 219 -54.44 -30.27 27.53
C ASN A 219 -53.74 -28.91 27.80
N GLU A 220 -54.32 -27.74 27.52
CA GLU A 220 -55.41 -27.31 26.62
C GLU A 220 -55.40 -25.76 26.48
N SER A 221 -56.34 -25.19 25.73
CA SER A 221 -56.62 -23.75 25.56
C SER A 221 -56.64 -22.92 26.87
N THR A 222 -56.36 -21.60 26.88
CA THR A 222 -57.28 -20.55 26.37
C THR A 222 -56.61 -19.17 26.24
N ASN A 223 -57.17 -18.34 25.34
CA ASN A 223 -56.85 -16.94 25.03
C ASN A 223 -56.66 -16.00 26.24
N ASN A 224 -55.87 -14.94 26.06
CA ASN A 224 -56.45 -13.60 25.78
C ASN A 224 -55.41 -12.58 25.26
N GLU A 225 -55.93 -11.53 24.64
CA GLU A 225 -55.20 -10.51 23.88
C GLU A 225 -54.65 -9.39 24.79
N GLN A 226 -53.53 -8.78 24.39
CA GLN A 226 -53.48 -7.32 24.18
C GLN A 226 -52.24 -6.86 23.39
N ASN A 227 -52.51 -6.06 22.36
CA ASN A 227 -51.71 -5.10 21.60
C ASN A 227 -50.20 -4.97 21.87
N GLU A 228 -49.39 -4.98 20.80
CA GLU A 228 -48.94 -3.73 20.14
C GLU A 228 -48.38 -4.01 18.72
N GLU A 229 -47.93 -2.98 18.00
CA GLU A 229 -47.86 -3.00 16.52
C GLU A 229 -46.65 -3.73 15.91
N ASN A 230 -46.87 -4.35 14.74
CA ASN A 230 -45.91 -5.23 14.05
C ASN A 230 -44.56 -4.57 13.70
N LYS A 231 -43.47 -5.13 14.26
CA LYS A 231 -42.10 -5.03 13.72
C LYS A 231 -41.31 -6.31 13.96
N ASP A 232 -41.35 -7.22 12.99
CA ASP A 232 -40.32 -8.21 12.70
C ASP A 232 -40.37 -8.47 11.18
N ASN A 233 -39.26 -8.55 10.43
CA ASN A 233 -38.15 -9.50 10.52
C ASN A 233 -38.61 -10.95 10.33
N GLU A 234 -38.25 -11.57 9.21
CA GLU A 234 -37.08 -12.43 9.29
C GLU A 234 -36.41 -12.65 7.92
N GLU A 235 -35.20 -13.17 8.04
CA GLU A 235 -34.17 -13.41 7.06
C GLU A 235 -34.60 -13.89 5.67
N ASN A 236 -33.89 -13.40 4.64
CA ASN A 236 -33.39 -14.32 3.63
C ASN A 236 -31.86 -14.18 3.51
N LYS A 237 -31.17 -15.19 4.04
CA LYS A 237 -29.78 -15.14 4.50
C LYS A 237 -28.78 -15.22 3.35
N LYS A 238 -28.56 -14.13 2.61
CA LYS A 238 -27.56 -14.07 1.52
C LYS A 238 -26.27 -13.40 1.99
N SER A 239 -25.20 -14.21 2.05
CA SER A 239 -23.87 -13.79 2.50
C SER A 239 -23.18 -12.88 1.47
N SER A 240 -23.50 -11.59 1.47
CA SER A 240 -22.64 -10.57 0.86
C SER A 240 -21.45 -10.32 1.80
N THR A 241 -20.24 -10.66 1.35
CA THR A 241 -19.02 -10.09 1.91
C THR A 241 -19.11 -8.58 1.79
N LEU A 242 -19.16 -7.87 2.93
CA LEU A 242 -19.05 -6.41 2.95
C LEU A 242 -17.63 -6.03 2.53
N GLU A 243 -17.47 -5.67 1.27
CA GLU A 243 -16.33 -4.86 0.86
C GLU A 243 -16.40 -3.55 1.63
N VAL A 244 -15.42 -3.34 2.52
CA VAL A 244 -15.20 -2.01 3.09
C VAL A 244 -14.69 -1.15 1.92
N ASN A 245 -15.55 -0.29 1.39
CA ASN A 245 -15.16 0.69 0.38
C ASN A 245 -13.95 1.46 0.92
N SER A 246 -12.78 1.19 0.36
CA SER A 246 -11.57 1.94 0.69
C SER A 246 -11.65 3.30 0.01
N LEU A 247 -11.24 4.34 0.73
CA LEU A 247 -11.01 5.65 0.11
C LEU A 247 -10.05 5.48 -1.08
N THR A 248 -10.36 6.18 -2.15
CA THR A 248 -9.50 6.34 -3.33
C THR A 248 -8.29 7.22 -3.03
N ASP A 249 -7.26 7.16 -3.88
CA ASP A 249 -6.06 7.98 -3.72
C ASP A 249 -6.35 9.49 -3.74
N GLU A 250 -7.44 9.91 -4.40
CA GLU A 250 -7.85 11.33 -4.44
C GLU A 250 -8.69 11.73 -3.22
N GLU A 251 -9.60 10.88 -2.72
CA GLU A 251 -10.28 11.14 -1.43
C GLU A 251 -9.28 11.21 -0.26
N ILE A 252 -8.20 10.40 -0.31
CA ILE A 252 -7.08 10.48 0.65
C ILE A 252 -6.37 11.84 0.52
N ARG A 253 -6.15 12.34 -0.71
CA ARG A 253 -5.57 13.67 -0.95
C ARG A 253 -6.47 14.79 -0.44
N GLU A 254 -7.75 14.78 -0.79
CA GLU A 254 -8.74 15.79 -0.35
C GLU A 254 -8.84 15.82 1.18
N ASN A 255 -8.91 14.66 1.84
CA ASN A 255 -8.94 14.58 3.30
C ASN A 255 -7.64 15.11 3.93
N TYR A 256 -6.47 14.82 3.35
CA TYR A 256 -5.19 15.34 3.83
C TYR A 256 -5.10 16.87 3.69
N ILE A 257 -5.51 17.43 2.54
CA ILE A 257 -5.57 18.88 2.31
C ILE A 257 -6.53 19.54 3.31
N LYS A 258 -7.73 18.98 3.48
CA LYS A 258 -8.75 19.48 4.42
C LYS A 258 -8.27 19.41 5.88
N ALA A 259 -7.64 18.31 6.29
CA ALA A 259 -7.07 18.17 7.63
C ALA A 259 -5.92 19.16 7.86
N THR A 260 -5.10 19.42 6.84
CA THR A 260 -4.04 20.45 6.89
C THR A 260 -4.63 21.85 7.09
N GLY A 261 -5.73 22.18 6.40
CA GLY A 261 -6.48 23.42 6.61
C GLY A 261 -7.05 23.54 8.04
N LEU A 262 -7.72 22.48 8.53
CA LEU A 262 -8.25 22.44 9.90
C LEU A 262 -7.15 22.59 10.96
N PHE A 263 -5.97 22.00 10.75
CA PHE A 263 -4.81 22.19 11.62
C PHE A 263 -4.28 23.64 11.61
N GLN A 264 -4.28 24.30 10.46
CA GLN A 264 -3.90 25.72 10.33
C GLN A 264 -4.93 26.68 10.96
N GLU A 265 -6.20 26.29 10.98
CA GLU A 265 -7.30 26.99 11.67
C GLU A 265 -7.38 26.67 13.18
N GLU A 266 -6.40 25.95 13.74
CA GLU A 266 -6.35 25.45 15.13
C GLU A 266 -7.51 24.53 15.54
N LYS A 267 -8.27 23.99 14.58
CA LYS A 267 -9.38 23.04 14.77
C LYS A 267 -8.85 21.61 14.95
N TYR A 268 -7.99 21.42 15.94
CA TYR A 268 -7.20 20.19 16.09
C TYR A 268 -8.05 18.93 16.28
N GLU A 269 -9.20 18.98 16.98
CA GLU A 269 -10.09 17.81 17.12
C GLU A 269 -10.79 17.42 15.81
N GLU A 270 -11.22 18.40 14.99
CA GLU A 270 -11.80 18.14 13.66
C GLU A 270 -10.76 17.54 12.71
N ALA A 271 -9.52 18.07 12.75
CA ALA A 271 -8.39 17.53 12.00
C ALA A 271 -8.07 16.09 12.45
N LYS A 272 -8.03 15.82 13.77
CA LYS A 272 -7.75 14.50 14.33
C LYS A 272 -8.75 13.46 13.84
N TYR A 273 -10.05 13.75 13.98
CA TYR A 273 -11.11 12.84 13.54
C TYR A 273 -11.01 12.48 12.04
N LEU A 274 -10.75 13.47 11.18
CA LEU A 274 -10.59 13.26 9.75
C LEU A 274 -9.34 12.43 9.41
N LEU A 275 -8.24 12.65 10.12
CA LEU A 275 -6.99 11.92 9.95
C LEU A 275 -7.08 10.48 10.48
N GLU A 276 -7.79 10.23 11.57
CA GLU A 276 -8.03 8.89 12.11
C GLU A 276 -8.91 8.05 11.18
N ALA A 277 -9.88 8.65 10.50
CA ALA A 277 -10.60 7.98 9.41
C ALA A 277 -9.67 7.71 8.20
N THR A 278 -8.82 8.66 7.83
CA THR A 278 -8.01 8.57 6.61
C THR A 278 -6.81 7.63 6.73
N ILE A 279 -6.15 7.57 7.89
CA ILE A 279 -4.91 6.80 8.09
C ILE A 279 -5.09 5.29 7.86
N ILE A 280 -6.29 4.77 8.12
CA ILE A 280 -6.63 3.35 7.94
C ILE A 280 -6.61 2.97 6.44
N HIS A 281 -7.05 3.89 5.57
CA HIS A 281 -7.09 3.68 4.12
C HIS A 281 -5.77 4.04 3.43
N SER A 282 -5.05 5.05 3.94
CA SER A 282 -3.83 5.52 3.28
C SER A 282 -2.62 4.58 3.41
N MET A 283 -2.71 3.45 4.12
CA MET A 283 -1.58 2.52 4.39
C MET A 283 -0.82 2.04 3.14
N ASN A 284 -1.45 2.10 1.96
CA ASN A 284 -0.81 1.78 0.68
C ASN A 284 -0.56 2.97 -0.25
N ASN A 285 -0.98 4.18 0.11
CA ASN A 285 -0.88 5.42 -0.66
C ASN A 285 0.42 6.19 -0.35
N HIS A 286 0.90 7.04 -1.27
CA HIS A 286 2.14 7.79 -1.08
C HIS A 286 2.08 8.83 0.07
N LEU A 287 0.90 9.30 0.46
CA LEU A 287 0.67 10.27 1.54
C LEU A 287 0.61 9.63 2.94
N HIS A 288 0.83 8.32 3.11
CA HIS A 288 0.60 7.67 4.43
C HIS A 288 1.41 8.30 5.56
N ASP A 289 2.68 8.59 5.32
CA ASP A 289 3.58 9.21 6.30
C ASP A 289 3.23 10.68 6.51
N ASP A 290 2.79 11.40 5.47
CA ASP A 290 2.34 12.79 5.61
C ASP A 290 1.05 12.88 6.46
N VAL A 291 0.09 11.96 6.24
CA VAL A 291 -1.12 11.77 7.08
C VAL A 291 -0.74 11.33 8.50
N MET A 292 0.19 10.38 8.67
CA MET A 292 0.64 9.87 9.97
C MET A 292 1.34 10.96 10.80
N PHE A 293 2.20 11.75 10.17
CA PHE A 293 2.92 12.83 10.83
C PHE A 293 2.00 13.98 11.23
N LEU A 294 1.04 14.33 10.37
CA LEU A 294 0.01 15.31 10.71
C LEU A 294 -0.91 14.78 11.82
N LEU A 295 -1.29 13.51 11.81
CA LEU A 295 -2.09 12.88 12.88
C LEU A 295 -1.34 12.86 14.22
N ALA A 296 -0.05 12.54 14.21
CA ALA A 296 0.80 12.60 15.41
C ALA A 296 0.92 14.03 15.96
N SER A 297 1.22 15.00 15.09
CA SER A 297 1.32 16.42 15.44
C SER A 297 -0.01 17.02 15.90
N THR A 298 -1.13 16.55 15.35
CA THR A 298 -2.48 16.96 15.77
C THR A 298 -2.84 16.35 17.13
N SER A 299 -2.50 15.08 17.35
CA SER A 299 -2.71 14.41 18.64
C SER A 299 -1.95 15.11 19.77
N GLU A 300 -0.72 15.58 19.51
CA GLU A 300 0.03 16.44 20.44
C GLU A 300 -0.69 17.75 20.73
N LYS A 301 -1.25 18.42 19.71
CA LYS A 301 -2.00 19.69 19.88
C LYS A 301 -3.29 19.53 20.69
N VAL A 302 -3.95 18.37 20.61
CA VAL A 302 -5.10 18.00 21.47
C VAL A 302 -4.64 17.59 22.89
N GLY A 303 -3.34 17.42 23.14
CA GLY A 303 -2.79 16.94 24.42
C GLY A 303 -2.85 15.41 24.59
N LYS A 304 -3.15 14.67 23.52
CA LYS A 304 -3.14 13.20 23.46
C LYS A 304 -1.71 12.67 23.29
N ASN A 305 -0.85 13.01 24.25
CA ASN A 305 0.59 12.81 24.13
C ASN A 305 0.99 11.33 23.94
N GLU A 306 0.26 10.37 24.53
CA GLU A 306 0.50 8.94 24.33
C GLU A 306 0.17 8.48 22.90
N GLU A 307 -0.92 9.01 22.32
CA GLU A 307 -1.33 8.75 20.93
C GLU A 307 -0.32 9.39 19.96
N ALA A 308 0.11 10.63 20.23
CA ALA A 308 1.16 11.32 19.46
C ALA A 308 2.48 10.55 19.48
N ILE A 309 2.94 10.13 20.66
CA ILE A 309 4.14 9.29 20.83
C ILE A 309 4.01 7.98 20.03
N LYS A 310 2.85 7.32 20.05
CA LYS A 310 2.63 6.11 19.26
C LYS A 310 2.81 6.40 17.77
N TYR A 311 2.10 7.38 17.21
CA TYR A 311 2.18 7.68 15.79
C TYR A 311 3.58 8.19 15.36
N PHE A 312 4.31 8.93 16.21
CA PHE A 312 5.70 9.30 15.93
C PHE A 312 6.67 8.10 15.96
N LYS A 313 6.45 7.09 16.82
CA LYS A 313 7.22 5.83 16.78
C LYS A 313 6.90 5.00 15.55
N ASP A 314 5.63 4.92 15.19
CA ASP A 314 5.18 4.24 13.98
C ASP A 314 5.77 4.93 12.74
N TYR A 315 5.89 6.27 12.73
CA TYR A 315 6.58 7.03 11.69
C TYR A 315 8.07 6.66 11.61
N ILE A 316 8.81 6.73 12.72
CA ILE A 316 10.25 6.36 12.76
C ILE A 316 10.46 4.93 12.25
N SER A 317 9.58 3.99 12.62
CA SER A 317 9.71 2.58 12.27
C SER A 317 9.42 2.25 10.79
N ASN A 318 8.71 3.13 10.07
CA ASN A 318 8.30 2.89 8.68
C ASN A 318 8.94 3.86 7.69
N TYR A 319 9.40 5.03 8.15
CA TYR A 319 9.80 6.17 7.32
C TYR A 319 11.13 6.80 7.77
N GLU A 320 12.19 6.00 7.93
CA GLU A 320 13.55 6.46 8.29
C GLU A 320 14.15 7.49 7.30
N ASN A 321 13.64 7.53 6.06
CA ASN A 321 13.97 8.55 5.04
C ASN A 321 12.76 9.46 4.69
N GLY A 322 11.76 9.53 5.56
CA GLY A 322 10.54 10.32 5.36
C GLY A 322 10.76 11.83 5.46
N ASN A 323 9.86 12.62 4.87
CA ASN A 323 9.94 14.08 4.81
C ASN A 323 10.12 14.76 6.18
N TYR A 324 9.59 14.13 7.24
CA TYR A 324 9.49 14.70 8.59
C TYR A 324 10.32 13.96 9.63
N ILE A 325 11.26 13.08 9.23
CA ILE A 325 11.98 12.22 10.19
C ILE A 325 12.78 13.03 11.22
N GLU A 326 13.46 14.11 10.81
CA GLU A 326 14.18 15.02 11.72
C GLU A 326 13.23 15.69 12.73
N GLU A 327 12.08 16.19 12.26
CA GLU A 327 11.08 16.83 13.12
C GLU A 327 10.38 15.82 14.04
N THR A 328 10.22 14.57 13.59
CA THR A 328 9.65 13.46 14.36
C THR A 328 10.52 13.10 15.55
N TYR A 329 11.82 12.88 15.32
CA TYR A 329 12.79 12.67 16.41
C TYR A 329 12.83 13.86 17.38
N TYR A 330 12.70 15.09 16.87
CA TYR A 330 12.59 16.29 17.70
C TYR A 330 11.32 16.28 18.57
N ARG A 331 10.11 16.21 18.00
CA ARG A 331 8.85 16.25 18.76
C ARG A 331 8.79 15.13 19.80
N ILE A 332 9.15 13.90 19.42
CA ILE A 332 9.07 12.75 20.34
C ILE A 332 10.07 12.87 21.51
N SER A 333 11.25 13.48 21.30
CA SER A 333 12.19 13.75 22.40
C SER A 333 11.62 14.75 23.41
N LEU A 334 10.92 15.80 22.95
CA LEU A 334 10.24 16.77 23.81
C LEU A 334 9.07 16.13 24.57
N LEU A 335 8.23 15.36 23.88
CA LEU A 335 7.09 14.64 24.47
C LEU A 335 7.54 13.67 25.58
N TYR A 336 8.69 13.01 25.41
CA TYR A 336 9.26 12.17 26.46
C TYR A 336 9.95 12.94 27.60
N LYS A 337 10.28 14.25 27.48
CA LYS A 337 11.08 14.97 28.49
C LYS A 337 10.50 14.91 29.90
N SER A 338 9.17 14.92 30.03
CA SER A 338 8.45 14.80 31.32
C SER A 338 7.95 13.38 31.65
N LEU A 339 8.00 12.44 30.70
CA LEU A 339 7.43 11.10 30.84
C LEU A 339 8.50 10.02 31.08
N ASP A 340 9.62 10.11 30.36
CA ASP A 340 10.73 9.16 30.42
C ASP A 340 12.02 9.84 29.92
N LYS A 341 12.87 10.24 30.86
CA LYS A 341 14.10 10.98 30.58
C LYS A 341 15.10 10.20 29.71
N GLU A 342 15.15 8.87 29.86
CA GLU A 342 16.08 8.02 29.10
C GLU A 342 15.59 7.84 27.66
N LYS A 343 14.27 7.72 27.43
CA LYS A 343 13.71 7.79 26.08
C LYS A 343 13.86 9.18 25.45
N SER A 344 13.67 10.25 26.22
CA SER A 344 13.89 11.63 25.76
C SER A 344 15.32 11.81 25.23
N LYS A 345 16.32 11.37 26.02
CA LYS A 345 17.73 11.32 25.62
C LYS A 345 17.99 10.44 24.41
N LEU A 346 17.40 9.25 24.34
CA LEU A 346 17.56 8.33 23.21
C LEU A 346 17.15 8.98 21.88
N TYR A 347 15.95 9.56 21.81
CA TYR A 347 15.47 10.20 20.58
C TYR A 347 16.20 11.50 20.25
N ALA A 348 16.61 12.28 21.26
CA ALA A 348 17.48 13.44 21.07
C ALA A 348 18.88 13.06 20.56
N GLY A 349 19.43 11.94 21.04
CA GLY A 349 20.73 11.41 20.62
C GLY A 349 20.70 10.86 19.19
N GLU A 350 19.65 10.12 18.82
CA GLU A 350 19.40 9.67 17.45
C GLU A 350 19.33 10.87 16.48
N LEU A 351 18.62 11.95 16.83
CA LEU A 351 18.53 13.17 16.01
C LEU A 351 19.92 13.76 15.73
N VAL A 352 20.72 13.99 16.77
CA VAL A 352 22.05 14.59 16.66
C VAL A 352 23.03 13.65 15.94
N SER A 353 22.92 12.33 16.14
CA SER A 353 23.82 11.34 15.55
C SER A 353 23.55 11.10 14.06
N LYS A 354 22.27 10.93 13.66
CA LYS A 354 21.87 10.69 12.28
C LYS A 354 21.82 11.97 11.45
N TYR A 355 21.41 13.09 12.06
CA TYR A 355 21.16 14.36 11.37
C TYR A 355 21.93 15.52 12.07
N PRO A 356 23.28 15.50 12.13
CA PRO A 356 24.07 16.47 12.89
C PRO A 356 23.90 17.93 12.41
N ASN A 357 23.51 18.13 11.14
CA ASN A 357 23.23 19.45 10.55
C ASN A 357 21.73 19.85 10.64
N SER A 358 20.91 19.13 11.41
CA SER A 358 19.49 19.43 11.55
C SER A 358 19.23 20.80 12.19
N LEU A 359 18.24 21.52 11.68
CA LEU A 359 17.76 22.76 12.30
C LEU A 359 17.12 22.52 13.68
N TYR A 360 16.75 21.27 13.97
CA TYR A 360 16.18 20.84 15.24
C TYR A 360 17.23 20.58 16.33
N ASN A 361 18.54 20.61 16.02
CA ASN A 361 19.65 20.53 16.98
C ASN A 361 19.84 21.83 17.80
N ASN A 362 18.71 22.35 18.29
CA ASN A 362 18.61 23.60 19.05
C ASN A 362 18.88 23.37 20.55
N ASN A 363 18.68 24.41 21.37
CA ASN A 363 19.04 24.33 22.78
C ASN A 363 18.19 23.33 23.58
N LEU A 364 16.91 23.11 23.24
CA LEU A 364 16.06 22.15 23.96
C LEU A 364 16.59 20.71 23.86
N ILE A 365 17.17 20.35 22.71
CA ILE A 365 17.86 19.07 22.47
C ILE A 365 19.17 19.00 23.27
N LYS A 366 19.95 20.08 23.34
CA LYS A 366 21.18 20.15 24.15
C LYS A 366 20.85 20.02 25.64
N ASP A 367 19.77 20.65 26.11
CA ASP A 367 19.30 20.57 27.48
C ASP A 367 18.92 19.11 27.83
N ILE A 368 18.10 18.45 26.99
CA ILE A 368 17.74 17.02 27.16
C ILE A 368 18.97 16.12 27.25
N LEU A 369 20.00 16.37 26.44
CA LEU A 369 21.24 15.59 26.42
C LEU A 369 22.19 15.92 27.59
N SER A 370 22.01 17.07 28.25
CA SER A 370 22.84 17.53 29.38
C SER A 370 22.21 17.28 30.76
N ASP A 371 20.87 17.21 30.83
CA ASP A 371 20.09 17.00 32.06
C ASP A 371 20.40 15.67 32.77
#